data_AF-A0A814WYX7-F1
#
_entry.id   AF-A0A814WYX7-F1
#
_cell.length_a   1.000
_cell.length_b   1.000
_cell.length_c   1.000
_cell.angle_alpha   90.00
_cell.angle_beta   90.00
_cell.angle_gamma   90.00
#
_symmetry.space_group_name_H-M   'P 1'
#
loop_
_entity.id
_entity.type
_entity.pdbx_description
1 polymer ?
#
loop_
_entity_poly.entity_id
_entity_poly.type
_entity_poly.pdbx_seq_one_letter_code
_entity_poly.pdbx_strand_id
1 'polypeptide(L)'
;MNTLVNFCRQKNIPEIQINLLQSNYHEESPVWWYTKPMFLYGMLNRALRTLDMEGMTKLGFFIRSLHRQLEQLHQKQSANFQTAFTVYRGQGLSKEDFQNLFDSK
;
A
#
# COMPACT_ATOMS: atom_id res chain seq x y z
N MET A 1 -8.86 13.85 2.48
CA MET A 1 -7.65 14.39 1.84
C MET A 1 -6.82 15.25 2.78
N ASN A 2 -7.37 16.32 3.37
CA ASN A 2 -6.63 17.23 4.27
C ASN A 2 -5.95 16.52 5.45
N THR A 3 -6.61 15.55 6.09
CA THR A 3 -6.03 14.74 7.18
C THR A 3 -4.78 13.96 6.74
N LEU A 4 -4.81 13.40 5.53
CA LEU A 4 -3.69 12.64 4.96
C LEU A 4 -2.52 13.60 4.64
N VAL A 5 -2.81 14.73 4.01
CA VAL A 5 -1.81 15.75 3.67
C VAL A 5 -1.08 16.25 4.91
N ASN A 6 -1.81 16.59 5.97
CA ASN A 6 -1.22 17.03 7.24
C ASN A 6 -0.36 15.93 7.87
N PHE A 7 -0.81 14.67 7.80
CA PHE A 7 -0.04 13.53 8.27
C PHE A 7 1.26 13.34 7.47
N CYS A 8 1.23 13.51 6.15
CA CYS A 8 2.42 13.45 5.30
C CYS A 8 3.45 14.52 5.69
N ARG A 9 3.00 15.75 5.97
CA ARG A 9 3.90 16.83 6.44
C ARG A 9 4.55 16.48 7.78
N GLN A 10 3.81 15.92 8.72
CA GLN A 10 4.35 15.45 10.02
C GLN A 10 5.39 14.33 9.87
N LYS A 11 5.28 13.51 8.81
CA LYS A 11 6.23 12.44 8.50
C LYS A 11 7.40 12.90 7.62
N ASN A 12 7.58 14.22 7.44
CA ASN A 12 8.65 14.83 6.64
C ASN A 12 8.67 14.33 5.18
N ILE A 13 7.50 14.04 4.61
CA ILE A 13 7.40 13.73 3.18
C ILE A 13 7.70 15.01 2.38
N PRO A 14 8.51 14.95 1.31
CA PRO A 14 8.81 16.14 0.50
C PRO A 14 7.55 16.82 -0.04
N GLU A 15 7.44 18.14 0.13
CA GLU A 15 6.24 18.91 -0.26
C GLU A 15 5.90 18.75 -1.75
N ILE A 16 6.90 18.55 -2.62
CA ILE A 16 6.68 18.26 -4.04
C ILE A 16 5.85 16.98 -4.26
N GLN A 17 6.06 15.94 -3.45
CA GLN A 17 5.29 14.69 -3.54
C GLN A 17 3.90 14.86 -2.95
N ILE A 18 3.77 15.67 -1.88
CA ILE A 18 2.48 16.00 -1.28
C ILE A 18 1.62 16.79 -2.27
N ASN A 19 2.20 17.80 -2.93
CA ASN A 19 1.52 18.59 -3.94
C ASN A 19 1.10 17.75 -5.13
N LEU A 20 1.98 16.86 -5.62
CA LEU A 20 1.64 15.93 -6.70
C LEU A 20 0.46 15.02 -6.30
N LEU A 21 0.46 14.51 -5.07
CA LEU A 21 -0.68 13.75 -4.57
C LEU A 21 -1.94 14.62 -4.54
N GLN A 22 -1.88 15.84 -4.01
CA GLN A 22 -3.05 16.71 -3.88
C GLN A 22 -3.68 17.10 -5.21
N SER A 23 -2.85 17.48 -6.18
CA SER A 23 -3.31 17.95 -7.49
C SER A 23 -3.83 16.83 -8.37
N ASN A 24 -3.20 15.65 -8.32
CA ASN A 24 -3.44 14.59 -9.30
C ASN A 24 -4.15 13.37 -8.72
N TYR A 25 -4.54 13.36 -7.42
CA TYR A 25 -5.10 12.16 -6.78
C TYR A 25 -6.26 11.54 -7.56
N HIS A 26 -7.13 12.39 -8.11
CA HIS A 26 -8.34 11.95 -8.82
C HIS A 26 -8.12 11.67 -10.31
N GLU A 27 -6.96 12.04 -10.86
CA GLU A 27 -6.60 11.76 -12.25
C GLU A 27 -6.14 10.31 -12.41
N GLU A 28 -5.63 9.72 -11.33
CA GLU A 28 -5.05 8.39 -11.32
C GLU A 28 -5.80 7.47 -10.35
N SER A 29 -5.69 6.16 -10.59
CA SER A 29 -6.39 5.19 -9.75
C SER A 29 -5.68 4.94 -8.41
N PRO A 30 -6.39 4.60 -7.32
CA PRO A 30 -5.78 4.25 -6.04
C PRO A 30 -4.65 3.19 -6.11
N VAL A 31 -4.80 2.17 -6.96
CA VAL A 31 -3.79 1.14 -7.22
C VAL A 31 -2.56 1.73 -7.88
N TRP A 32 -2.73 2.68 -8.81
CA TRP A 32 -1.59 3.38 -9.41
C TRP A 32 -0.79 4.15 -8.35
N TRP A 33 -1.48 4.86 -7.45
CA TRP A 33 -0.83 5.54 -6.32
C TRP A 33 -0.13 4.57 -5.35
N TYR A 34 -0.68 3.37 -5.17
CA TYR A 34 -0.08 2.33 -4.33
C TYR A 34 1.13 1.66 -4.98
N THR A 35 1.19 1.56 -6.31
CA THR A 35 2.32 0.92 -7.02
C THR A 35 3.38 1.92 -7.48
N LYS A 36 3.06 3.21 -7.56
CA LYS A 36 4.03 4.27 -7.89
C LYS A 36 5.18 4.28 -6.87
N PRO A 37 6.45 4.42 -7.29
CA PRO A 37 7.62 4.48 -6.41
C PRO A 37 7.66 5.82 -5.64
N MET A 38 6.77 5.96 -4.68
CA MET A 38 6.56 7.14 -3.84
C MET A 38 6.24 6.69 -2.40
N PHE A 39 6.06 7.66 -1.50
CA PHE A 39 5.80 7.44 -0.08
C PHE A 39 4.58 6.60 0.27
N LEU A 40 3.51 6.59 -0.53
CA LEU A 40 2.22 5.98 -0.16
C LEU A 40 2.34 4.47 0.09
N TYR A 41 3.01 3.74 -0.80
CA TYR A 41 3.27 2.30 -0.64
C TYR A 41 3.97 2.01 0.70
N GLY A 42 5.08 2.71 0.95
CA GLY A 42 5.92 2.49 2.12
C GLY A 42 5.20 2.87 3.41
N MET A 43 4.53 4.03 3.43
CA MET A 43 3.78 4.51 4.59
C MET A 43 2.63 3.57 4.94
N LEU A 44 1.81 3.17 3.96
CA LEU A 44 0.68 2.28 4.20
C LEU A 44 1.14 0.91 4.69
N ASN A 45 2.11 0.30 4.02
CA ASN A 45 2.55 -1.04 4.39
C ASN A 45 3.31 -1.07 5.72
N ARG A 46 4.02 0.00 6.07
CA ARG A 46 4.61 0.13 7.40
C ARG A 46 3.50 0.20 8.46
N ALA A 47 2.52 1.09 8.29
CA ALA A 47 1.44 1.25 9.26
C ALA A 47 0.67 -0.06 9.50
N LEU A 48 0.37 -0.80 8.43
CA LEU A 48 -0.29 -2.11 8.52
C LEU A 48 0.60 -3.16 9.22
N ARG A 49 1.89 -3.24 8.89
CA ARG A 49 2.81 -4.22 9.50
C ARG A 49 3.06 -3.98 10.97
N THR A 50 3.12 -2.72 11.39
CA THR A 50 3.38 -2.34 12.78
C THR A 50 2.11 -2.11 13.58
N LEU A 51 0.93 -2.34 12.99
CA LEU A 51 -0.38 -2.05 13.61
C LEU A 51 -0.46 -0.61 14.16
N ASP A 52 0.10 0.35 13.42
CA ASP A 52 0.03 1.77 13.76
C ASP A 52 -1.39 2.28 13.52
N MET A 53 -2.24 2.18 14.55
CA MET A 53 -3.66 2.54 14.50
C MET A 53 -3.89 4.01 14.14
N GLU A 54 -3.02 4.91 14.61
CA GLU A 54 -3.09 6.32 14.24
C GLU A 54 -2.80 6.47 12.74
N GLY A 55 -1.67 5.91 12.27
CA GLY A 55 -1.29 5.94 10.87
C GLY A 55 -2.36 5.34 9.96
N MET A 56 -2.91 4.18 10.31
CA MET A 56 -4.02 3.53 9.60
C MET A 56 -5.26 4.42 9.54
N THR A 57 -5.60 5.10 10.64
CA THR A 57 -6.75 6.02 10.69
C THR A 57 -6.52 7.24 9.79
N LYS A 58 -5.33 7.84 9.81
CA LYS A 58 -4.98 8.99 8.93
C LYS A 58 -4.96 8.59 7.45
N LEU A 59 -4.58 7.35 7.15
CA LEU A 59 -4.60 6.73 5.81
C LEU A 59 -5.96 6.14 5.43
N GLY A 60 -6.95 6.12 6.33
CA GLY A 60 -8.19 5.35 6.18
C GLY A 60 -8.97 5.65 4.90
N PHE A 61 -8.95 6.92 4.45
CA PHE A 61 -9.54 7.29 3.16
C PHE A 61 -8.87 6.55 1.99
N PHE A 62 -7.54 6.54 1.95
CA PHE A 62 -6.77 5.88 0.89
C PHE A 62 -6.92 4.35 0.98
N ILE A 63 -6.90 3.78 2.19
CA ILE A 63 -7.15 2.34 2.41
C ILE A 63 -8.50 1.92 1.84
N ARG A 64 -9.56 2.68 2.13
CA ARG A 64 -10.90 2.40 1.61
C ARG A 64 -10.94 2.47 0.09
N SER A 65 -10.34 3.51 -0.49
CA SER A 65 -10.27 3.69 -1.95
C SER A 65 -9.49 2.56 -2.63
N LEU A 66 -8.33 2.19 -2.08
CA LEU A 66 -7.50 1.10 -2.58
C LEU A 66 -8.23 -0.25 -2.49
N HIS A 67 -8.82 -0.55 -1.34
CA HIS A 67 -9.57 -1.80 -1.14
C HIS A 67 -10.71 -1.95 -2.15
N ARG A 68 -11.52 -0.90 -2.35
CA ARG A 68 -12.62 -0.92 -3.33
C ARG A 68 -12.13 -1.17 -4.76
N GLN A 69 -11.00 -0.56 -5.15
CA GLN A 69 -10.45 -0.80 -6.47
C GLN A 69 -9.89 -2.23 -6.61
N LEU A 70 -9.22 -2.75 -5.58
CA LEU A 70 -8.73 -4.13 -5.57
C LEU A 70 -9.89 -5.14 -5.68
N GLU A 71 -11.00 -4.90 -4.99
CA GLU A 71 -12.21 -5.72 -5.11
C GLU A 71 -12.76 -5.72 -6.55
N GLN A 72 -12.87 -4.55 -7.19
CA GLN A 72 -13.31 -4.44 -8.58
C GLN A 72 -12.37 -5.16 -9.55
N LEU A 73 -11.05 -5.01 -9.36
CA LEU A 73 -10.05 -5.70 -10.19
C LEU A 73 -10.10 -7.22 -9.98
N HIS A 74 -10.28 -7.66 -8.73
CA HIS A 74 -10.43 -9.07 -8.40
C HIS A 74 -11.69 -9.68 -9.03
N GLN A 75 -12.82 -8.98 -9.02
CA GLN A 75 -14.05 -9.42 -9.70
C GLN A 75 -13.83 -9.57 -11.21
N LYS A 76 -13.20 -8.57 -11.86
CA LYS A 76 -12.85 -8.63 -13.29
C LYS A 76 -11.89 -9.78 -13.60
N GLN A 77 -10.89 -9.97 -12.75
CA GLN A 77 -9.91 -11.04 -12.90
C GLN A 77 -10.58 -12.40 -12.74
N SER A 78 -11.44 -12.59 -11.74
CA SER A 78 -12.13 -13.86 -11.48
C SER A 78 -13.14 -14.21 -12.56
N ALA A 79 -13.77 -13.22 -13.19
CA ALA A 79 -14.62 -13.43 -14.36
C ALA A 79 -13.81 -13.97 -15.57
N ASN A 80 -12.56 -13.53 -15.74
CA ASN A 80 -11.68 -13.95 -16.83
C ASN A 80 -10.89 -15.22 -16.51
N PHE A 81 -10.61 -15.48 -15.24
CA PHE A 81 -9.82 -16.60 -14.74
C PHE A 81 -10.62 -17.34 -13.66
N GLN A 82 -11.34 -18.38 -14.08
CA GLN A 82 -12.17 -19.20 -13.19
C GLN A 82 -11.35 -20.17 -12.32
N THR A 83 -10.03 -20.18 -12.46
CA THR A 83 -9.13 -21.13 -11.80
C THR A 83 -7.99 -20.41 -11.11
N ALA A 84 -7.49 -21.03 -10.03
CA ALA A 84 -6.30 -20.55 -9.35
C ALA A 84 -5.10 -20.56 -10.31
N PHE A 85 -4.29 -19.51 -10.27
CA PHE A 85 -3.07 -19.38 -11.07
C PHE A 85 -1.88 -19.12 -10.16
N THR A 86 -0.69 -19.50 -10.64
CA THR A 86 0.55 -19.35 -9.87
C THR A 86 1.13 -17.95 -10.05
N VAL A 87 1.58 -17.34 -8.95
CA VAL A 87 2.30 -16.07 -8.94
C VAL A 87 3.62 -16.22 -8.20
N TYR A 88 4.56 -15.33 -8.49
CA TYR A 88 5.89 -15.32 -7.88
C TYR A 88 6.11 -14.02 -7.11
N ARG A 89 6.69 -14.12 -5.91
CA ARG A 89 7.07 -12.95 -5.10
C ARG A 89 8.52 -13.12 -4.64
N GLY A 90 9.36 -12.17 -5.04
CA GLY A 90 10.70 -12.03 -4.45
C GLY A 90 10.60 -11.44 -3.05
N GLN A 91 11.33 -12.02 -2.10
CA GLN A 91 11.45 -11.51 -0.74
C GLN A 91 12.93 -11.55 -0.35
N GLY A 92 13.51 -10.37 -0.08
CA GLY A 92 14.81 -10.29 0.56
C GLY A 92 14.70 -10.77 2.00
N LEU A 93 15.62 -11.63 2.43
CA LEU A 93 15.68 -12.17 3.77
C LEU A 93 17.14 -12.26 4.21
N SER A 94 17.42 -11.94 5.48
CA SER A 94 18.75 -12.14 6.03
C SER A 94 19.05 -13.64 6.16
N LYS A 95 20.33 -14.03 6.22
CA LYS A 95 20.69 -15.43 6.44
C LYS A 95 20.16 -15.95 7.78
N GLU A 96 20.15 -15.09 8.79
CA GLU A 96 19.67 -15.41 10.14
C GLU A 96 18.15 -15.63 10.13
N ASP A 97 17.37 -14.70 9.57
CA ASP A 97 15.92 -14.84 9.45
C ASP A 97 15.54 -16.06 8.61
N PHE A 98 16.32 -16.35 7.56
CA PHE A 98 16.12 -17.56 6.75
C PHE A 98 16.32 -18.83 7.56
N GLN A 99 17.35 -18.89 8.41
CA GLN A 99 17.60 -20.04 9.27
C GLN A 99 16.47 -20.23 10.29
N ASN A 100 16.01 -19.13 10.92
CA ASN A 100 14.92 -19.16 11.91
C ASN A 100 13.60 -19.75 11.35
N LEU A 101 13.35 -19.65 10.04
CA LEU A 101 12.18 -20.27 9.40
C LEU A 101 12.20 -21.81 9.47
N PHE A 102 13.37 -22.44 9.50
CA PHE A 102 13.50 -23.89 9.61
C PHE A 102 13.42 -24.39 11.05
N ASP A 103 13.82 -23.54 12.00
CA ASP A 103 13.92 -23.88 13.42
C ASP A 103 12.60 -23.67 14.19
N SER A 104 11.64 -22.95 13.59
CA SER A 104 10.32 -22.65 14.18
C SER A 104 9.31 -23.82 14.12
N LYS A 105 9.76 -25.07 14.31
CA LYS A 105 8.89 -26.25 14.35
C LYS A 105 8.13 -26.41 15.66
#